data_AF-A0A433PZ17-F1
#
_entry.id   AF-A0A433PZ17-F1
#
_cell.length_a   1.000
_cell.length_b   1.000
_cell.length_c   1.000
_cell.angle_alpha   90.00
_cell.angle_beta   90.00
_cell.angle_gamma   90.00
#
_symmetry.space_group_name_H-M   'P 1'
#
loop_
_entity.id
_entity.type
_entity.pdbx_description
1 polymer ?
#
loop_
_entity_poly.entity_id
_entity_poly.type
_entity_poly.pdbx_seq_one_letter_code
_entity_poly.pdbx_strand_id
1 'polypeptide(L)'
;MVIIGGLVMTQQNATYVTRDFASMSNFPVYDTNTGVWSSRSATGTVSTGPRLLHNAVLGTDDTSIIVCCGLGQKSTDIFNDVLVLDTRTWSWTLPTVAGTFPPPRDDATAVMVNGQMIVLFGEDAEGVVLNDTVILDTRTTPFRWTTTFEPAKNDPLAVVGGVGGIVGIVCGVLVIAAVAIFLLIRKPWVKRHKPNPEISPAPAVANHDPVWFPTP
;
A
#
# COMPACT_ATOMS: atom_id res chain seq x y z
N MET A 1 16.82 7.94 -9.11
CA MET A 1 16.33 7.62 -10.47
C MET A 1 17.24 6.58 -11.10
N VAL A 2 16.68 5.51 -11.67
CA VAL A 2 17.41 4.45 -12.38
C VAL A 2 17.07 4.56 -13.87
N ILE A 3 18.06 4.46 -14.77
CA ILE A 3 17.82 4.49 -16.22
C ILE A 3 18.10 3.10 -16.79
N ILE A 4 17.09 2.46 -17.38
CA ILE A 4 17.16 1.06 -17.83
C ILE A 4 16.90 1.01 -19.33
N GLY A 5 17.68 0.20 -20.05
CA GLY A 5 17.53 -0.03 -21.49
C GLY A 5 17.73 1.22 -22.35
N GLY A 6 17.22 1.18 -23.58
CA GLY A 6 17.41 2.22 -24.59
C GLY A 6 18.69 2.04 -25.41
N LEU A 7 19.15 3.13 -26.01
CA LEU A 7 20.38 3.17 -26.82
C LEU A 7 21.43 4.02 -26.11
N VAL A 8 22.66 3.51 -26.11
CA VAL A 8 23.87 4.26 -25.76
C VAL A 8 24.49 4.75 -27.06
N MET A 9 24.75 6.06 -27.11
CA MET A 9 25.40 6.70 -28.24
C MET A 9 26.84 7.05 -27.86
N THR A 10 27.81 6.49 -28.59
CA THR A 10 29.23 6.78 -28.36
C THR A 10 29.79 7.55 -29.54
N GLN A 11 30.23 8.79 -29.31
CA GLN A 11 30.90 9.59 -30.33
C GLN A 11 32.31 9.04 -30.57
N GLN A 12 32.56 8.54 -31.77
CA GLN A 12 33.89 8.03 -32.15
C GLN A 12 34.77 9.17 -32.68
N ASN A 13 34.16 10.14 -33.36
CA ASN A 13 34.81 11.35 -33.88
C ASN A 13 33.76 12.46 -34.16
N ALA A 14 34.20 13.58 -34.73
CA ALA A 14 33.35 14.75 -34.95
C ALA A 14 32.09 14.51 -35.81
N THR A 15 32.07 13.48 -36.68
CA THR A 15 30.97 13.22 -37.61
C THR A 15 30.32 11.85 -37.45
N TYR A 16 30.87 10.97 -36.59
CA TYR A 16 30.41 9.59 -36.45
C TYR A 16 30.11 9.21 -35.00
N VAL A 17 28.95 8.60 -34.81
CA VAL A 17 28.42 8.12 -33.53
C VAL A 17 27.96 6.68 -33.71
N THR A 18 28.42 5.77 -32.84
CA THR A 18 27.88 4.41 -32.77
C THR A 18 26.63 4.39 -31.90
N ARG A 19 25.69 3.51 -32.24
CA ARG A 19 24.45 3.31 -31.49
C ARG A 19 24.38 1.86 -31.06
N ASP A 20 24.54 1.63 -29.77
CA ASP A 20 24.54 0.31 -29.17
C ASP A 20 23.37 0.21 -28.19
N PHE A 21 22.81 -0.98 -28.01
CA PHE A 21 21.78 -1.15 -26.99
C PHE A 21 22.38 -1.03 -25.59
N ALA A 22 21.68 -0.33 -24.70
CA ALA A 22 22.12 -0.19 -23.33
C ALA A 22 22.08 -1.53 -22.60
N SER A 23 23.08 -1.78 -21.76
CA SER A 23 23.13 -3.00 -20.94
C SER A 23 21.95 -3.04 -19.97
N MET A 24 21.29 -4.20 -19.88
CA MET A 24 20.30 -4.46 -18.82
C MET A 24 20.96 -4.89 -17.50
N SER A 25 22.25 -5.24 -17.51
CA SER A 25 23.00 -5.65 -16.32
C SER A 25 23.71 -4.48 -15.65
N ASN A 26 24.06 -3.44 -16.39
CA ASN A 26 24.75 -2.27 -15.86
C ASN A 26 24.00 -1.02 -16.27
N PHE A 27 23.50 -0.26 -15.31
CA PHE A 27 22.74 0.95 -15.58
C PHE A 27 23.19 2.11 -14.67
N PRO A 28 23.09 3.35 -15.19
CA PRO A 28 23.37 4.53 -14.40
C PRO A 28 22.21 4.82 -13.44
N VAL A 29 22.58 5.27 -12.24
CA VAL A 29 21.67 5.67 -11.17
C VAL A 29 22.01 7.08 -10.75
N TYR A 30 21.01 7.95 -10.82
CA TYR A 30 21.09 9.33 -10.38
C TYR A 30 20.44 9.48 -9.01
N ASP A 31 21.22 9.90 -8.02
CA ASP A 31 20.70 10.28 -6.72
C ASP A 31 20.17 11.72 -6.79
N THR A 32 18.86 11.88 -6.63
CA THR A 32 18.18 13.17 -6.70
C THR A 32 18.40 14.04 -5.47
N ASN A 33 18.87 13.47 -4.35
CA ASN A 33 19.18 14.22 -3.13
C ASN A 33 20.56 14.87 -3.22
N THR A 34 21.54 14.15 -3.76
CA THR A 34 22.94 14.60 -3.84
C THR A 34 23.33 15.15 -5.21
N GLY A 35 22.53 14.87 -6.25
CA GLY A 35 22.83 15.22 -7.63
C GLY A 35 23.96 14.40 -8.25
N VAL A 36 24.30 13.24 -7.66
CA VAL A 36 25.45 12.42 -8.08
C VAL A 36 25.00 11.23 -8.91
N TRP A 37 25.74 10.98 -9.99
CA TRP A 37 25.62 9.76 -10.79
C TRP A 37 26.49 8.64 -10.24
N SER A 38 25.97 7.43 -10.25
CA SER A 38 26.68 6.20 -9.92
C SER A 38 26.33 5.10 -10.92
N SER A 39 27.18 4.08 -11.03
CA SER A 39 26.86 2.88 -11.80
C SER A 39 26.43 1.76 -10.87
N ARG A 40 25.42 0.99 -11.28
CA ARG A 40 24.96 -0.20 -10.56
C ARG A 40 24.97 -1.39 -11.48
N SER A 41 25.46 -2.51 -10.94
CA SER A 41 25.50 -3.79 -11.62
C SER A 41 24.47 -4.71 -11.00
N ALA A 42 23.50 -5.14 -11.81
CA ALA A 42 22.50 -6.09 -11.44
C ALA A 42 22.98 -7.53 -11.68
N THR A 43 22.62 -8.42 -10.75
CA THR A 43 22.83 -9.86 -10.85
C THR A 43 21.52 -10.56 -11.21
N GLY A 44 21.54 -11.90 -11.33
CA GLY A 44 20.34 -12.70 -11.64
C GLY A 44 20.19 -13.01 -13.13
N THR A 45 19.09 -13.67 -13.46
CA THR A 45 18.85 -14.21 -14.81
C THR A 45 18.53 -13.07 -15.78
N VAL A 46 19.56 -12.51 -16.42
CA VAL A 46 19.41 -11.60 -17.57
C VAL A 46 19.13 -12.44 -18.82
N SER A 47 18.09 -13.27 -18.76
CA SER A 47 17.71 -14.17 -19.86
C SER A 47 17.13 -13.42 -21.05
N THR A 48 16.98 -12.10 -20.94
CA THR A 48 16.31 -11.28 -21.91
C THR A 48 17.28 -10.16 -22.23
N GLY A 49 17.76 -10.15 -23.47
CA GLY A 49 18.83 -9.26 -23.90
C GLY A 49 18.50 -7.77 -23.74
N PRO A 50 19.44 -6.91 -24.15
CA PRO A 50 19.22 -5.47 -24.04
C PRO A 50 18.06 -5.03 -24.95
N ARG A 51 17.30 -4.03 -24.50
CA ARG A 51 16.03 -3.64 -25.11
C ARG A 51 15.79 -2.13 -25.08
N LEU A 52 14.98 -1.63 -26.01
CA LEU A 52 14.48 -0.25 -26.09
C LEU A 52 12.96 -0.25 -26.34
N LEU A 53 12.31 0.92 -26.26
CA LEU A 53 10.84 1.05 -26.39
C LEU A 53 10.03 0.11 -25.48
N HIS A 54 10.62 -0.25 -24.33
CA HIS A 54 9.99 -1.07 -23.31
C HIS A 54 9.26 -0.17 -22.32
N ASN A 55 8.39 -0.78 -21.52
CA ASN A 55 7.71 -0.12 -20.42
C ASN A 55 8.44 -0.40 -19.11
N ALA A 56 8.51 0.60 -18.24
CA ALA A 56 9.03 0.45 -16.89
C ALA A 56 8.13 1.19 -15.90
N VAL A 57 7.69 0.51 -14.85
CA VAL A 57 6.86 1.08 -13.77
C VAL A 57 7.43 0.72 -12.41
N LEU A 58 7.25 1.60 -11.43
CA LEU A 58 7.57 1.30 -10.03
C LEU A 58 6.49 0.38 -9.46
N GLY A 59 6.91 -0.71 -8.83
CA GLY A 59 6.04 -1.63 -8.10
C GLY A 59 5.45 -0.98 -6.84
N THR A 60 4.37 -1.55 -6.31
CA THR A 60 3.71 -1.03 -5.09
C THR A 60 4.48 -1.30 -3.80
N ASP A 61 5.64 -1.94 -3.89
CA ASP A 61 6.56 -2.16 -2.77
C ASP A 61 7.65 -1.07 -2.69
N ASP A 62 7.58 -0.05 -3.54
CA ASP A 62 8.50 1.08 -3.67
C ASP A 62 9.97 0.71 -3.96
N THR A 63 10.26 -0.57 -4.24
CA THR A 63 11.63 -1.07 -4.39
C THR A 63 11.83 -1.93 -5.62
N SER A 64 10.76 -2.46 -6.19
CA SER A 64 10.78 -3.22 -7.44
C SER A 64 10.52 -2.31 -8.63
N ILE A 65 11.34 -2.42 -9.68
CA ILE A 65 11.03 -1.87 -11.00
C ILE A 65 10.56 -3.01 -11.89
N ILE A 66 9.34 -2.90 -12.40
CA ILE A 66 8.73 -3.89 -13.28
C ILE A 66 8.88 -3.41 -14.71
N VAL A 67 9.54 -4.21 -15.53
CA VAL A 67 9.74 -3.97 -16.96
C VAL A 67 8.90 -4.97 -17.74
N CYS A 68 8.16 -4.50 -18.74
CA CYS A 68 7.54 -5.37 -19.72
C CYS A 68 7.89 -4.96 -21.12
N CYS A 69 7.96 -5.99 -21.96
CA CYS A 69 7.82 -5.85 -23.39
C CYS A 69 9.01 -5.07 -24.01
N GLY A 70 8.85 -4.55 -25.23
CA GLY A 70 9.86 -3.74 -25.92
C GLY A 70 10.63 -4.49 -26.99
N LEU A 71 11.52 -3.77 -27.66
CA LEU A 71 12.28 -4.19 -28.82
C LEU A 71 13.71 -4.58 -28.45
N GLY A 72 14.16 -5.75 -28.88
CA GLY A 72 15.51 -6.27 -28.76
C GLY A 72 16.44 -5.83 -29.89
N GLN A 73 17.62 -6.44 -29.94
CA GLN A 73 18.67 -6.04 -30.88
C GLN A 73 18.33 -6.30 -32.35
N LYS A 74 17.54 -7.36 -32.63
CA LYS A 74 16.98 -7.57 -33.96
C LYS A 74 15.59 -6.96 -33.99
N SER A 75 15.21 -6.39 -35.12
CA SER A 75 13.87 -5.81 -35.30
C SER A 75 12.74 -6.82 -35.11
N THR A 76 13.03 -8.12 -35.20
CA THR A 76 12.08 -9.21 -34.95
C THR A 76 12.01 -9.65 -33.49
N ASP A 77 12.91 -9.16 -32.64
CA ASP A 77 12.99 -9.53 -31.22
C ASP A 77 12.06 -8.63 -30.41
N ILE A 78 10.75 -8.77 -30.58
CA ILE A 78 9.77 -8.06 -29.73
C ILE A 78 9.40 -8.95 -28.54
N PHE A 79 9.37 -8.37 -27.34
CA PHE A 79 9.14 -9.11 -26.10
C PHE A 79 7.70 -8.92 -25.56
N ASN A 80 7.21 -9.91 -24.82
CA ASN A 80 6.03 -9.85 -23.92
C ASN A 80 6.35 -10.42 -22.53
N ASP A 81 7.63 -10.52 -22.21
CA ASP A 81 8.10 -10.97 -20.91
C ASP A 81 7.88 -9.89 -19.84
N VAL A 82 7.93 -10.34 -18.59
CA VAL A 82 7.90 -9.48 -17.41
C VAL A 82 9.21 -9.68 -16.67
N LEU A 83 9.95 -8.60 -16.46
CA LEU A 83 11.16 -8.57 -15.66
C LEU A 83 10.91 -7.75 -14.40
N VAL A 84 11.51 -8.17 -13.29
CA VAL A 84 11.47 -7.40 -12.05
C VAL A 84 12.88 -7.20 -11.53
N LEU A 85 13.27 -5.93 -11.38
CA LEU A 85 14.51 -5.52 -10.72
C LEU A 85 14.21 -5.14 -9.27
N ASP A 86 14.73 -5.91 -8.31
CA ASP A 86 14.79 -5.45 -6.91
C ASP A 86 15.94 -4.46 -6.77
N THR A 87 15.64 -3.20 -6.46
CA THR A 87 16.63 -2.12 -6.36
C THR A 87 17.41 -2.11 -5.03
N ARG A 88 17.02 -2.94 -4.05
CA ARG A 88 17.76 -3.11 -2.78
C ARG A 88 18.92 -4.06 -2.97
N THR A 89 18.67 -5.17 -3.66
CA THR A 89 19.66 -6.23 -3.92
C THR A 89 20.33 -6.09 -5.28
N TRP A 90 19.80 -5.24 -6.16
CA TRP A 90 20.21 -5.14 -7.56
C TRP A 90 20.19 -6.52 -8.23
N SER A 91 19.02 -7.17 -8.21
CA SER A 91 18.84 -8.49 -8.81
C SER A 91 17.63 -8.53 -9.72
N TRP A 92 17.85 -8.99 -10.95
CA TRP A 92 16.78 -9.31 -11.89
C TRP A 92 16.14 -10.64 -11.56
N THR A 93 14.82 -10.68 -11.69
CA THR A 93 14.04 -11.90 -11.67
C THR A 93 13.10 -11.95 -12.87
N LEU A 94 12.89 -13.16 -13.37
CA LEU A 94 11.87 -13.47 -14.37
C LEU A 94 10.74 -14.19 -13.62
N PRO A 95 9.76 -13.47 -13.05
CA PRO A 95 8.69 -14.10 -12.29
C PRO A 95 7.91 -15.07 -13.17
N THR A 96 7.40 -16.14 -12.56
CA THR A 96 6.33 -16.92 -13.19
C THR A 96 5.12 -16.02 -13.35
N VAL A 97 4.52 -16.00 -14.54
CA VAL A 97 3.31 -15.24 -14.86
C VAL A 97 2.24 -16.19 -15.40
N ALA A 98 1.02 -16.06 -14.89
CA ALA A 98 -0.13 -16.84 -15.29
C ALA A 98 -1.11 -16.01 -16.16
N GLY A 99 -2.15 -16.68 -16.66
CA GLY A 99 -3.16 -16.05 -17.52
C GLY A 99 -2.79 -16.11 -19.00
N THR A 100 -3.51 -15.33 -19.81
CA THR A 100 -3.27 -15.25 -21.26
C THR A 100 -2.31 -14.12 -21.52
N PHE A 101 -1.10 -14.47 -21.99
CA PHE A 101 -0.10 -13.47 -22.33
C PHE A 101 -0.58 -12.60 -23.50
N PRO A 102 -0.31 -11.29 -23.44
CA PRO A 102 -0.55 -10.43 -24.58
C PRO A 102 0.40 -10.79 -25.73
N PRO A 103 0.07 -10.40 -26.97
CA PRO A 103 1.05 -10.35 -28.05
C PRO A 103 2.30 -9.55 -27.62
N PRO A 104 3.51 -9.96 -28.07
CA PRO A 104 4.70 -9.13 -28.00
C PRO A 104 4.40 -7.73 -28.48
N ARG A 105 4.92 -6.73 -27.77
CA ARG A 105 4.70 -5.34 -28.14
C ARG A 105 5.83 -4.42 -27.72
N ASP A 106 6.10 -3.41 -28.53
CA ASP A 106 6.90 -2.25 -28.19
C ASP A 106 6.11 -0.96 -28.44
N ASP A 107 6.74 0.19 -28.23
CA ASP A 107 6.14 1.53 -28.38
C ASP A 107 4.80 1.75 -27.63
N ALA A 108 4.55 0.91 -26.64
CA ALA A 108 3.40 0.98 -25.75
C ALA A 108 3.69 1.94 -24.59
N THR A 109 2.63 2.36 -23.89
CA THR A 109 2.75 3.09 -22.62
C THR A 109 2.16 2.28 -21.48
N ALA A 110 2.71 2.44 -20.27
CA ALA A 110 2.23 1.71 -19.11
C ALA A 110 2.20 2.57 -17.84
N VAL A 111 1.28 2.22 -16.94
CA VAL A 111 1.13 2.84 -15.63
C VAL A 111 0.76 1.80 -14.57
N MET A 112 1.30 1.96 -13.36
CA MET A 112 0.92 1.16 -12.20
C MET A 112 -0.27 1.79 -11.48
N VAL A 113 -1.37 1.05 -11.32
CA VAL A 113 -2.55 1.49 -10.55
C VAL A 113 -2.98 0.36 -9.62
N ASN A 114 -2.95 0.59 -8.31
CA ASN A 114 -3.40 -0.36 -7.28
C ASN A 114 -2.81 -1.78 -7.43
N GLY A 115 -1.53 -1.91 -7.76
CA GLY A 115 -0.87 -3.21 -7.94
C GLY A 115 -1.21 -3.89 -9.28
N GLN A 116 -1.75 -3.14 -10.24
CA GLN A 116 -1.99 -3.61 -11.59
C GLN A 116 -1.27 -2.69 -12.58
N MET A 117 -0.32 -3.24 -13.34
CA MET A 117 0.33 -2.53 -14.44
C MET A 117 -0.59 -2.59 -15.66
N ILE A 118 -1.10 -1.44 -16.06
CA ILE A 118 -1.95 -1.26 -17.24
C ILE A 118 -1.03 -0.90 -18.40
N VAL A 119 -1.05 -1.70 -19.47
CA VAL A 119 -0.30 -1.45 -20.71
C VAL A 119 -1.29 -1.11 -21.81
N LEU A 120 -1.08 0.03 -22.45
CA LEU A 120 -1.96 0.61 -23.45
C LEU A 120 -1.25 0.60 -24.81
N PHE A 121 -1.95 0.09 -25.83
CA PHE A 121 -1.54 0.19 -27.23
C PHE A 121 -0.17 -0.45 -27.50
N GLY A 122 0.59 0.13 -28.43
CA GLY A 122 1.88 -0.32 -28.91
C GLY A 122 1.83 -0.80 -30.35
N GLU A 123 2.91 -1.43 -30.80
CA GLU A 123 3.03 -2.15 -32.07
C GLU A 123 3.40 -3.61 -31.77
N ASP A 124 2.81 -4.56 -32.50
CA ASP A 124 3.15 -5.98 -32.35
C ASP A 124 4.34 -6.42 -33.21
N ALA A 125 4.71 -7.71 -33.11
CA ALA A 125 5.83 -8.28 -33.86
C ALA A 125 5.65 -8.24 -35.38
N GLU A 126 4.43 -8.05 -35.87
CA GLU A 126 4.08 -7.95 -37.28
C GLU A 126 4.02 -6.50 -37.78
N GLY A 127 4.25 -5.52 -36.91
CA GLY A 127 4.18 -4.09 -37.22
C GLY A 127 2.76 -3.53 -37.20
N VAL A 128 1.82 -4.21 -36.53
CA VAL A 128 0.42 -3.76 -36.41
C VAL A 128 0.28 -2.88 -35.18
N VAL A 129 -0.22 -1.66 -35.40
CA VAL A 129 -0.56 -0.74 -34.31
C VAL A 129 -1.75 -1.27 -33.53
N LEU A 130 -1.55 -1.48 -32.24
CA LEU A 130 -2.50 -2.06 -31.31
C LEU A 130 -3.42 -0.98 -30.72
N ASN A 131 -4.71 -1.29 -30.61
CA ASN A 131 -5.73 -0.45 -29.98
C ASN A 131 -6.32 -1.10 -28.72
N ASP A 132 -5.60 -2.06 -28.13
CA ASP A 132 -6.02 -2.84 -26.97
C ASP A 132 -5.43 -2.31 -25.65
N THR A 133 -5.86 -2.92 -24.55
CA THR A 133 -5.34 -2.67 -23.21
C THR A 133 -5.19 -4.00 -22.50
N VAL A 134 -4.02 -4.23 -21.93
CA VAL A 134 -3.68 -5.46 -21.21
C VAL A 134 -3.13 -5.13 -19.85
N ILE A 135 -3.44 -5.97 -18.86
CA ILE A 135 -3.20 -5.65 -17.46
C ILE A 135 -2.42 -6.79 -16.82
N LEU A 136 -1.28 -6.48 -16.25
CA LEU A 136 -0.53 -7.39 -15.39
C LEU A 136 -0.90 -7.11 -13.94
N ASP A 137 -1.66 -8.02 -13.34
CA ASP A 137 -1.97 -8.01 -11.92
C ASP A 137 -0.77 -8.55 -11.12
N THR A 138 -0.14 -7.67 -10.34
CA THR A 138 1.04 -7.99 -9.51
C THR A 138 0.65 -8.32 -8.08
N ARG A 139 -0.64 -8.29 -7.73
CA ARG A 139 -1.17 -8.62 -6.40
C ARG A 139 -1.28 -10.13 -6.19
N THR A 140 -1.30 -10.91 -7.26
CA THR A 140 -1.37 -12.36 -7.23
C THR A 140 0.02 -12.97 -7.27
N THR A 141 0.18 -14.16 -6.68
CA THR A 141 1.40 -14.97 -6.81
C THR A 141 1.01 -16.31 -7.42
N PRO A 142 1.40 -16.62 -8.67
CA PRO A 142 2.19 -15.80 -9.60
C PRO A 142 1.46 -14.53 -10.07
N PHE A 143 2.20 -13.57 -10.64
CA PHE A 143 1.61 -12.44 -11.36
C PHE A 143 0.68 -12.96 -12.46
N ARG A 144 -0.30 -12.15 -12.89
CA ARG A 144 -1.31 -12.62 -13.84
C ARG A 144 -1.68 -11.59 -14.89
N TRP A 145 -1.62 -11.99 -16.15
CA TRP A 145 -2.22 -11.22 -17.24
C TRP A 145 -3.74 -11.35 -17.25
N THR A 146 -4.43 -10.21 -17.40
CA THR A 146 -5.89 -10.08 -17.50
C THR A 146 -6.24 -8.92 -18.43
N THR A 147 -7.47 -8.91 -18.93
CA THR A 147 -8.03 -7.81 -19.75
C THR A 147 -8.95 -6.89 -18.96
N THR A 148 -9.19 -7.21 -17.68
CA THR A 148 -10.11 -6.45 -16.82
C THR A 148 -9.37 -5.85 -15.64
N PHE A 149 -9.53 -4.54 -15.47
CA PHE A 149 -9.02 -3.81 -14.30
C PHE A 149 -9.90 -4.09 -13.09
N GLU A 150 -9.29 -4.32 -11.94
CA GLU A 150 -9.98 -4.57 -10.69
C GLU A 150 -9.61 -3.50 -9.66
N PRO A 151 -10.48 -2.50 -9.44
CA PRO A 151 -10.19 -1.44 -8.49
C PRO A 151 -9.99 -2.00 -7.08
N ALA A 152 -9.19 -1.29 -6.27
CA ALA A 152 -8.97 -1.67 -4.89
C ALA A 152 -10.33 -1.82 -4.17
N LYS A 153 -10.54 -2.98 -3.56
CA LYS A 153 -11.72 -3.19 -2.70
C LYS A 153 -11.51 -2.34 -1.45
N ASN A 154 -12.35 -1.34 -1.25
CA ASN A 154 -12.47 -0.67 0.04
C ASN A 154 -13.09 -1.67 1.01
N ASP A 155 -12.27 -2.51 1.64
CA ASP A 155 -12.73 -3.39 2.70
C ASP A 155 -12.51 -2.71 4.06
N PRO A 156 -13.55 -2.08 4.64
CA PRO A 156 -13.44 -1.45 5.95
C PRO A 156 -13.06 -2.45 7.06
N LEU A 157 -13.23 -3.77 6.84
CA LEU A 157 -12.90 -4.81 7.81
C LEU A 157 -11.43 -5.24 7.76
N ALA A 158 -10.68 -4.91 6.69
CA ALA A 158 -9.24 -5.17 6.63
C ALA A 158 -8.48 -4.47 7.77
N VAL A 159 -8.95 -3.30 8.19
CA VAL A 159 -8.43 -2.54 9.35
C VAL A 159 -8.66 -3.29 10.67
N VAL A 160 -9.79 -4.00 10.79
CA VAL A 160 -10.17 -4.77 11.98
C VAL A 160 -9.34 -6.06 12.11
N GLY A 161 -8.97 -6.67 10.98
CA GLY A 161 -8.13 -7.89 10.94
C GLY A 161 -6.62 -7.65 10.99
N GLY A 162 -6.16 -6.42 10.79
CA GLY A 162 -4.74 -6.06 10.86
C GLY A 162 -4.20 -5.92 12.29
N VAL A 163 -2.88 -5.78 12.43
CA VAL A 163 -2.20 -5.64 13.73
C VAL A 163 -2.81 -4.52 14.58
N GLY A 164 -3.12 -3.37 13.97
CA GLY A 164 -3.77 -2.25 14.66
C GLY A 164 -5.18 -2.56 15.16
N GLY A 165 -5.97 -3.32 14.40
CA GLY A 165 -7.31 -3.77 14.78
C GLY A 165 -7.27 -4.74 15.96
N ILE A 166 -6.35 -5.71 15.93
CA ILE A 166 -6.15 -6.67 17.02
C ILE A 166 -5.74 -5.93 18.31
N VAL A 167 -4.78 -5.01 18.22
CA VAL A 167 -4.35 -4.20 19.37
C VAL A 167 -5.52 -3.38 19.92
N GLY A 168 -6.32 -2.76 19.05
CA GLY A 168 -7.51 -2.00 19.45
C GLY A 168 -8.54 -2.85 20.21
N ILE A 169 -8.84 -4.06 19.72
CA ILE A 169 -9.77 -5.00 20.36
C ILE A 169 -9.24 -5.42 21.73
N VAL A 170 -7.97 -5.80 21.82
CA VAL A 170 -7.35 -6.23 23.08
C VAL A 170 -7.39 -5.11 24.12
N CYS A 171 -6.99 -3.89 23.74
CA CYS A 171 -7.07 -2.72 24.61
C CYS A 171 -8.51 -2.46 25.07
N GLY A 172 -9.50 -2.53 24.17
CA GLY A 172 -10.91 -2.34 24.50
C GLY A 172 -11.43 -3.37 25.50
N VAL A 173 -11.12 -4.66 25.31
CA VAL A 173 -11.52 -5.73 26.22
C VAL A 173 -10.90 -5.55 27.60
N LEU A 174 -9.63 -5.15 27.67
CA LEU A 174 -8.94 -4.89 28.95
C LEU A 174 -9.56 -3.72 29.71
N VAL A 175 -9.93 -2.63 29.03
CA VAL A 175 -10.61 -1.49 29.65
C VAL A 175 -11.98 -1.89 30.17
N ILE A 176 -12.77 -2.63 29.39
CA ILE A 176 -14.10 -3.10 29.81
C ILE A 176 -13.98 -4.03 31.04
N ALA A 177 -13.01 -4.95 31.04
CA ALA A 177 -12.75 -5.82 32.17
C ALA A 177 -12.35 -5.02 33.42
N ALA A 178 -11.47 -4.02 33.28
CA ALA A 178 -11.07 -3.15 34.39
C ALA A 178 -12.27 -2.37 34.97
N VAL A 179 -13.15 -1.83 34.12
CA VAL A 179 -14.37 -1.14 34.54
C VAL A 179 -15.32 -2.11 35.26
N ALA A 180 -15.52 -3.32 34.72
CA ALA A 180 -16.36 -4.33 35.35
C ALA A 180 -15.83 -4.72 36.73
N ILE A 181 -14.53 -4.97 36.86
CA ILE A 181 -13.85 -5.27 38.14
C ILE A 181 -14.05 -4.11 39.13
N PHE A 182 -13.82 -2.86 38.69
CA PHE A 182 -14.02 -1.68 39.52
C PHE A 182 -15.46 -1.57 40.04
N LEU A 183 -16.46 -1.80 39.18
CA LEU A 183 -17.87 -1.78 39.57
C LEU A 183 -18.23 -2.90 40.54
N LEU A 184 -17.66 -4.10 40.38
CA LEU A 184 -17.87 -5.23 41.29
C LEU A 184 -17.25 -4.98 42.67
N ILE A 185 -16.05 -4.38 42.74
CA ILE A 185 -15.40 -4.01 44.00
C ILE A 185 -16.15 -2.88 44.72
N ARG A 186 -16.76 -1.94 43.97
CA ARG A 186 -17.50 -0.81 44.55
C ARG A 186 -18.88 -1.21 45.12
N LYS A 187 -19.49 -2.29 44.61
CA LYS A 187 -20.87 -2.70 44.95
C LYS A 187 -21.14 -3.14 46.40
N PRO A 188 -20.19 -3.69 47.21
CA PRO A 188 -20.51 -4.14 48.57
C PRO A 188 -20.59 -3.04 49.63
N TRP A 189 -20.21 -1.79 49.33
CA TRP A 189 -20.01 -0.75 50.36
C TRP A 189 -21.17 0.24 50.53
N VAL A 190 -22.30 0.04 49.86
CA VAL A 190 -23.54 0.77 50.18
C VAL A 190 -24.24 0.01 51.31
N LYS A 191 -23.78 0.19 52.55
CA LYS A 191 -24.43 -0.37 53.75
C LYS A 191 -25.82 0.26 53.93
N ARG A 192 -26.86 -0.57 53.96
CA ARG A 192 -28.23 -0.21 54.37
C ARG A 192 -28.19 0.51 55.72
N HIS A 193 -28.65 1.75 55.78
CA HIS A 193 -28.78 2.49 57.04
C HIS A 193 -29.90 1.83 57.88
N LYS A 194 -29.62 1.51 59.15
CA LYS A 194 -30.66 1.16 60.12
C LYS A 194 -31.30 2.46 60.64
N PRO A 195 -32.64 2.55 60.78
CA PRO A 195 -33.28 3.73 61.35
C PRO A 195 -32.93 3.89 62.85
N ASN A 196 -32.77 5.14 63.28
CA ASN A 196 -32.41 5.54 64.65
C ASN A 196 -33.63 5.46 65.59
N PRO A 197 -33.45 5.20 66.90
CA PRO A 197 -34.57 5.16 67.86
C PRO A 197 -35.13 6.56 68.15
N GLU A 198 -36.46 6.66 68.25
CA GLU A 198 -37.21 7.89 68.57
C GLU A 198 -36.85 8.45 69.96
N ILE A 199 -36.68 9.77 70.03
CA ILE A 199 -36.50 10.54 71.27
C ILE A 199 -37.88 11.10 71.66
N SER A 200 -38.35 10.79 72.88
CA SER A 200 -39.62 11.30 73.42
C SER A 200 -39.52 12.81 73.78
N PRO A 201 -40.52 13.66 73.48
CA PRO A 201 -40.45 15.10 73.73
C PRO A 201 -40.70 15.47 75.21
N ALA A 202 -40.05 16.57 75.63
CA ALA A 202 -40.10 17.17 76.98
C ALA A 202 -41.43 17.92 77.27
N PRO A 203 -41.83 18.11 78.54
CA PRO A 203 -43.15 18.64 78.90
C PRO A 203 -43.29 20.16 78.70
N ALA A 204 -44.51 20.58 78.36
CA ALA A 204 -44.88 21.96 78.04
C ALA A 204 -44.96 22.88 79.26
N VAL A 205 -44.49 24.13 79.10
CA VAL A 205 -44.62 25.22 80.06
C VAL A 205 -45.96 25.94 79.85
N ALA A 206 -46.71 26.16 80.92
CA ALA A 206 -48.02 26.80 80.93
C ALA A 206 -47.93 28.32 80.77
N ASN A 207 -48.75 28.88 79.88
CA ASN A 207 -48.93 30.32 79.73
C ASN A 207 -50.13 30.80 80.57
N HIS A 208 -49.93 31.88 81.32
CA HIS A 208 -50.94 32.60 82.07
C HIS A 208 -51.70 33.58 81.16
N ASP A 209 -53.03 33.54 81.19
CA ASP A 209 -53.90 34.54 80.55
C ASP A 209 -54.11 35.76 81.48
N PRO A 210 -54.05 37.00 80.97
CA PRO A 210 -54.47 38.18 81.74
C PRO A 210 -55.99 38.37 81.69
N VAL A 211 -56.53 38.60 82.89
CA VAL A 211 -57.95 38.87 83.18
C VAL A 211 -58.29 40.34 82.91
N TRP A 212 -59.59 40.62 82.71
CA TRP A 212 -60.38 41.81 83.14
C TRP A 212 -61.04 42.59 81.99
N PHE A 213 -62.28 43.09 82.01
CA PHE A 213 -63.46 43.12 82.92
C PHE A 213 -64.69 43.48 82.02
N PRO A 214 -65.95 43.36 82.49
CA PRO A 214 -67.16 43.64 81.69
C PRO A 214 -67.85 44.99 81.99
N THR A 215 -68.89 45.28 81.19
CA THR A 215 -70.10 46.16 81.40
C THR A 215 -70.03 47.62 80.92
N PRO A 216 -71.18 48.29 80.63
CA PRO A 216 -72.60 47.89 80.81
C PRO A 216 -73.37 47.48 79.55
#